data_AF-A0A2N6BSK8-F1
#
_entry.id   AF-A0A2N6BSK8-F1
#
_cell.length_a   1.000
_cell.length_b   1.000
_cell.length_c   1.000
_cell.angle_alpha   90.00
_cell.angle_beta   90.00
_cell.angle_gamma   90.00
#
_symmetry.space_group_name_H-M   'P 1'
#
loop_
_entity.id
_entity.type
_entity.pdbx_description
1 polymer ?
#
loop_
_entity_poly.entity_id
_entity_poly.type
_entity_poly.pdbx_seq_one_letter_code
_entity_poly.pdbx_strand_id
1 'polypeptide(L)'
;MADNNELIEYDVEEAAAEVARRTGQELEVVEEILEAEFLFNAAMGFYEIPDDEEGEAFMEDLRKLREAHTDVIPSIDEKIDDYDDIEDRLVTFITRMTGADPSAIEEVLDEHIIYLEEKGILEPVDDD
;
A
#
# COMPACT_ATOMS: atom_id res chain seq x y z
N MET A 1 -4.15 26.56 22.06
CA MET A 1 -4.03 26.22 20.64
C MET A 1 -4.87 24.98 20.49
N ALA A 2 -5.94 25.03 19.72
CA ALA A 2 -6.82 23.89 19.58
C ALA A 2 -6.10 22.86 18.71
N ASP A 3 -5.88 21.66 19.26
CA ASP A 3 -5.48 20.47 18.51
C ASP A 3 -6.60 20.16 17.52
N ASN A 4 -6.47 20.67 16.28
CA ASN A 4 -7.22 20.15 15.15
C ASN A 4 -6.53 18.85 14.76
N ASN A 5 -6.83 17.78 15.50
CA ASN A 5 -6.65 16.42 15.02
C ASN A 5 -7.73 16.18 13.96
N GLU A 6 -7.65 16.89 12.84
CA GLU A 6 -8.46 16.59 11.65
C GLU A 6 -8.00 15.21 11.21
N LEU A 7 -8.85 14.20 11.44
CA LEU A 7 -8.70 12.90 10.79
C LEU A 7 -8.70 13.19 9.28
N ILE A 8 -7.54 13.04 8.65
CA ILE A 8 -7.46 13.11 7.19
C ILE A 8 -8.06 11.80 6.70
N GLU A 9 -9.27 11.90 6.13
CA GLU A 9 -9.99 10.76 5.57
C GLU A 9 -9.35 10.42 4.21
N TYR A 10 -8.77 9.23 4.11
CA TYR A 10 -8.19 8.74 2.86
C TYR A 10 -9.31 8.15 1.98
N ASP A 11 -9.58 8.80 0.86
CA ASP A 11 -10.50 8.32 -0.17
C ASP A 11 -9.69 7.61 -1.27
N VAL A 12 -9.74 6.28 -1.27
CA VAL A 12 -9.01 5.44 -2.23
C VAL A 12 -9.49 5.62 -3.67
N GLU A 13 -10.78 5.92 -3.89
CA GLU A 13 -11.32 6.16 -5.22
C GLU A 13 -10.82 7.51 -5.76
N GLU A 14 -10.75 8.53 -4.90
CA GLU A 14 -10.14 9.82 -5.26
C GLU A 14 -8.64 9.66 -5.56
N ALA A 15 -7.91 8.91 -4.72
CA ALA A 15 -6.49 8.65 -4.91
C ALA A 15 -6.23 7.92 -6.24
N ALA A 16 -6.94 6.84 -6.52
CA ALA A 16 -6.79 6.07 -7.76
C ALA A 16 -7.10 6.92 -9.00
N ALA A 17 -8.18 7.72 -8.97
CA ALA A 17 -8.54 8.61 -10.07
C ALA A 17 -7.49 9.69 -10.34
N GLU A 18 -6.91 10.26 -9.28
CA GLU A 18 -5.88 11.28 -9.39
C GLU A 18 -4.55 10.69 -9.88
N VAL A 19 -4.13 9.54 -9.35
CA VAL A 19 -2.91 8.85 -9.78
C VAL A 19 -3.03 8.38 -11.23
N ALA A 20 -4.15 7.79 -11.64
CA ALA A 20 -4.42 7.42 -13.03
C ALA A 20 -4.33 8.61 -13.98
N ARG A 21 -4.80 9.80 -13.55
CA ARG A 21 -4.70 11.03 -14.33
C ARG A 21 -3.26 11.52 -14.47
N ARG A 22 -2.41 11.34 -13.46
CA ARG A 22 -1.00 11.79 -13.45
C ARG A 22 -0.11 10.88 -14.29
N THR A 23 -0.26 9.57 -14.11
CA THR A 23 0.50 8.53 -14.84
C THR A 23 -0.02 8.32 -16.27
N GLY A 24 -1.29 8.64 -16.52
CA GLY A 24 -1.95 8.36 -17.79
C GLY A 24 -2.35 6.88 -17.97
N GLN A 25 -2.32 6.10 -16.89
CA GLN A 25 -2.75 4.70 -16.87
C GLN A 25 -4.28 4.57 -16.78
N GLU A 26 -4.80 3.37 -17.05
CA GLU A 26 -6.24 3.10 -16.91
C GLU A 26 -6.61 3.04 -15.42
N LEU A 27 -7.75 3.63 -15.05
CA LEU A 27 -8.21 3.69 -13.66
C LEU A 27 -8.28 2.31 -13.01
N GLU A 28 -8.86 1.34 -13.70
CA GLU A 28 -8.99 -0.05 -13.22
C GLU A 28 -7.61 -0.67 -12.89
N VAL A 29 -6.58 -0.39 -13.71
CA VAL A 29 -5.21 -0.87 -13.46
C VAL A 29 -4.62 -0.21 -12.21
N VAL A 30 -4.84 1.09 -12.03
CA VAL A 30 -4.37 1.81 -10.84
C VAL A 30 -5.09 1.32 -9.58
N GLU A 31 -6.41 1.12 -9.63
CA GLU A 31 -7.18 0.56 -8.52
C GLU A 31 -6.64 -0.82 -8.10
N GLU A 32 -6.38 -1.72 -9.07
CA GLU A 32 -5.80 -3.04 -8.78
C GLU A 32 -4.39 -2.95 -8.16
N ILE A 33 -3.56 -2.00 -8.61
CA ILE A 33 -2.22 -1.77 -8.05
C ILE A 33 -2.31 -1.27 -6.61
N LEU A 34 -3.14 -0.26 -6.34
CA LEU A 34 -3.30 0.32 -4.99
C LEU A 34 -3.97 -0.66 -4.02
N GLU A 35 -4.90 -1.49 -4.49
CA GLU A 35 -5.47 -2.57 -3.68
C GLU A 35 -4.40 -3.60 -3.31
N ALA A 36 -3.56 -4.01 -4.27
CA ALA A 36 -2.45 -4.93 -4.00
C ALA A 36 -1.41 -4.31 -3.04
N GLU A 37 -1.11 -3.02 -3.17
CA GLU A 37 -0.26 -2.27 -2.23
C GLU A 37 -0.85 -2.31 -0.81
N PHE A 38 -2.13 -1.98 -0.67
CA PHE A 38 -2.83 -2.03 0.61
C PHE A 38 -2.76 -3.42 1.25
N LEU A 39 -3.02 -4.48 0.48
CA LEU A 39 -2.94 -5.86 0.97
C LEU A 39 -1.53 -6.25 1.42
N PHE A 40 -0.50 -5.82 0.69
CA PHE A 40 0.89 -6.06 1.08
C PHE A 40 1.22 -5.38 2.41
N ASN A 41 0.91 -4.09 2.52
CA ASN A 41 1.14 -3.30 3.73
C ASN A 41 0.34 -3.80 4.94
N ALA A 42 -0.92 -4.21 4.73
CA ALA A 42 -1.75 -4.86 5.73
C ALA A 42 -1.16 -6.21 6.17
N ALA A 43 -0.69 -7.01 5.22
CA ALA A 43 -0.03 -8.26 5.49
C ALA A 43 1.34 -8.09 6.17
N MET A 44 1.96 -6.90 6.15
CA MET A 44 3.14 -6.59 6.97
C MET A 44 2.79 -6.03 8.35
N GLY A 45 1.52 -5.70 8.59
CA GLY A 45 1.04 -5.17 9.88
C GLY A 45 1.17 -3.65 10.02
N PHE A 46 1.23 -2.91 8.91
CA PHE A 46 1.27 -1.43 8.96
C PHE A 46 -0.08 -0.79 9.31
N TYR A 47 -1.18 -1.53 9.17
CA TYR A 47 -2.52 -1.03 9.51
C TYR A 47 -3.04 -1.65 10.80
N GLU A 48 -3.72 -0.83 11.59
CA GLU A 48 -4.55 -1.30 12.69
C GLU A 48 -5.87 -1.82 12.12
N ILE A 49 -6.10 -3.12 12.27
CA ILE A 49 -7.32 -3.78 11.80
C ILE A 49 -8.28 -3.91 13.00
N PRO A 50 -9.56 -3.51 12.87
CA PRO A 50 -10.54 -3.63 13.94
C PRO A 50 -10.66 -5.06 14.50
N ASP A 51 -10.86 -5.18 15.82
CA ASP A 51 -11.12 -6.46 16.50
C ASP A 51 -12.63 -6.77 16.51
N ASP A 52 -13.22 -6.82 15.32
CA ASP A 52 -14.61 -7.21 15.07
C ASP A 52 -14.69 -8.36 14.05
N GLU A 53 -15.89 -8.87 13.77
CA GLU A 53 -16.08 -10.03 12.89
C GLU A 53 -15.52 -9.81 11.47
N GLU A 54 -15.63 -8.59 10.94
CA GLU A 54 -15.10 -8.24 9.62
C GLU A 54 -13.56 -8.15 9.65
N GLY A 55 -13.01 -7.53 10.70
CA GLY A 55 -11.56 -7.45 10.90
C GLY A 55 -10.91 -8.81 11.19
N GLU A 56 -11.56 -9.69 11.95
CA GLU A 56 -11.10 -11.07 12.17
C GLU A 56 -11.06 -11.87 10.84
N ALA A 57 -12.11 -11.74 10.01
CA ALA A 57 -12.15 -12.37 8.70
C ALA A 57 -11.04 -11.83 7.78
N PHE A 58 -10.85 -10.51 7.76
CA PHE A 58 -9.79 -9.88 6.99
C PHE A 58 -8.39 -10.33 7.47
N MET A 59 -8.17 -10.43 8.78
CA MET A 59 -6.92 -10.96 9.35
C MET A 59 -6.67 -12.42 8.95
N GLU A 60 -7.70 -13.26 8.86
CA GLU A 60 -7.56 -14.62 8.35
C GLU A 60 -7.12 -14.62 6.88
N ASP A 61 -7.68 -13.73 6.06
CA ASP A 61 -7.31 -13.60 4.65
C ASP A 61 -5.88 -13.07 4.47
N LEU A 62 -5.46 -12.09 5.27
CA LEU A 62 -4.06 -11.65 5.31
C LEU A 62 -3.10 -12.77 5.72
N ARG A 63 -3.53 -13.64 6.65
CA ARG A 63 -2.74 -14.82 7.05
C ARG A 63 -2.56 -15.79 5.88
N LYS A 64 -3.63 -16.09 5.13
CA LYS A 64 -3.56 -16.94 3.94
C LYS A 64 -2.71 -16.31 2.84
N LEU A 65 -2.84 -15.00 2.64
CA LEU A 65 -2.04 -14.24 1.69
C LEU A 65 -0.55 -14.35 2.02
N ARG A 66 -0.18 -14.15 3.29
CA ARG A 66 1.22 -14.31 3.74
C ARG A 66 1.72 -15.74 3.54
N GLU A 67 0.92 -16.75 3.88
CA GLU A 67 1.27 -18.16 3.66
C GLU A 67 1.50 -18.48 2.17
N ALA A 68 0.76 -17.86 1.26
CA ALA A 68 0.91 -18.04 -0.18
C ALA A 68 2.11 -17.28 -0.77
N HIS A 69 2.53 -16.19 -0.13
CA HIS A 69 3.55 -15.26 -0.65
C HIS A 69 4.77 -15.10 0.30
N THR A 70 5.12 -16.14 1.05
CA THR A 70 6.21 -16.13 2.05
C THR A 70 7.59 -15.74 1.51
N ASP A 71 7.81 -15.80 0.19
CA ASP A 71 9.07 -15.39 -0.43
C ASP A 71 9.19 -13.87 -0.62
N VAL A 72 8.07 -13.15 -0.60
CA VAL A 72 8.01 -11.69 -0.78
C VAL A 72 7.46 -10.96 0.44
N ILE A 73 6.44 -11.49 1.12
CA ILE A 73 5.88 -10.91 2.35
C ILE A 73 6.65 -11.47 3.56
N PRO A 74 7.43 -10.63 4.28
CA PRO A 74 8.15 -11.08 5.45
C PRO A 74 7.22 -11.43 6.62
N SER A 75 7.73 -12.17 7.59
CA SER A 75 6.97 -12.45 8.81
C SER A 75 6.91 -11.22 9.72
N ILE A 76 5.79 -11.02 10.44
CA ILE A 76 5.65 -9.92 11.43
C ILE A 76 6.75 -9.97 12.51
N ASP A 77 7.31 -11.16 12.78
CA ASP A 77 8.34 -11.35 13.80
C ASP A 77 9.76 -10.99 13.32
N GLU A 78 9.95 -10.77 12.01
CA GLU A 78 11.20 -10.29 11.44
C GLU A 78 11.23 -8.76 11.45
N LYS A 79 12.41 -8.18 11.76
CA LYS A 79 12.52 -6.73 11.82
C LYS A 79 12.41 -6.15 10.42
N ILE A 80 11.48 -5.22 10.23
CA ILE A 80 11.28 -4.50 8.96
C ILE A 80 12.58 -3.79 8.53
N ASP A 81 13.35 -3.26 9.49
CA ASP A 81 14.67 -2.64 9.27
C ASP A 81 15.73 -3.58 8.64
N ASP A 82 15.48 -4.89 8.61
CA ASP A 82 16.39 -5.87 8.00
C ASP A 82 16.14 -6.06 6.49
N TYR A 83 15.13 -5.39 5.90
CA TYR A 83 14.79 -5.49 4.48
C TYR A 83 15.08 -4.18 3.73
N ASP A 84 16.32 -4.05 3.28
CA ASP A 84 16.74 -3.00 2.33
C ASP A 84 15.98 -3.08 0.97
N ASP A 85 15.22 -4.16 0.73
CA ASP A 85 14.56 -4.49 -0.54
C ASP A 85 13.01 -4.51 -0.44
N ILE A 86 12.39 -3.79 0.51
CA ILE A 86 10.91 -3.81 0.68
C ILE A 86 10.18 -3.33 -0.57
N GLU A 87 10.69 -2.29 -1.22
CA GLU A 87 10.13 -1.74 -2.45
C GLU A 87 10.15 -2.78 -3.59
N ASP A 88 11.30 -3.43 -3.82
CA ASP A 88 11.43 -4.51 -4.80
C ASP A 88 10.47 -5.68 -4.52
N ARG A 89 10.24 -6.00 -3.25
CA ARG A 89 9.29 -7.04 -2.82
C ARG A 89 7.84 -6.62 -3.05
N LEU A 90 7.50 -5.36 -2.79
CA LEU A 90 6.19 -4.79 -3.06
C LEU A 90 5.90 -4.82 -4.56
N VAL A 91 6.80 -4.33 -5.40
CA VAL A 91 6.68 -4.39 -6.86
C VAL A 91 6.50 -5.83 -7.33
N THR A 92 7.35 -6.76 -6.85
CA THR A 92 7.24 -8.18 -7.18
C THR A 92 5.89 -8.77 -6.76
N PHE A 93 5.39 -8.40 -5.59
CA PHE A 93 4.09 -8.86 -5.09
C PHE A 93 2.96 -8.36 -5.98
N ILE A 94 2.91 -7.05 -6.27
CA ILE A 94 1.89 -6.44 -7.12
C ILE A 94 1.93 -7.04 -8.52
N THR A 95 3.11 -7.20 -9.13
CA THR A 95 3.25 -7.87 -10.44
C THR A 95 2.63 -9.27 -10.44
N ARG A 96 2.75 -10.04 -9.36
CA ARG A 96 2.14 -11.38 -9.26
C ARG A 96 0.62 -11.34 -9.10
N MET A 97 0.11 -10.33 -8.39
CA MET A 97 -1.32 -10.18 -8.10
C MET A 97 -2.10 -9.67 -9.32
N THR A 98 -1.56 -8.66 -10.01
CA THR A 98 -2.28 -7.92 -11.06
C THR A 98 -1.80 -8.27 -12.46
N GLY A 99 -0.55 -8.74 -12.61
CA GLY A 99 0.08 -8.93 -13.90
C GLY A 99 0.52 -7.62 -14.58
N ALA A 100 0.47 -6.49 -13.88
CA ALA A 100 0.93 -5.20 -14.37
C ALA A 100 2.46 -5.18 -14.59
N ASP A 101 2.91 -4.31 -15.50
CA ASP A 101 4.33 -4.14 -15.77
C ASP A 101 5.04 -3.48 -14.57
N PRO A 102 6.23 -3.97 -14.13
CA PRO A 102 6.95 -3.40 -13.00
C PRO A 102 7.18 -1.89 -13.09
N SER A 103 7.50 -1.36 -14.28
CA SER A 103 7.73 0.09 -14.42
C SER A 103 6.46 0.91 -14.31
N ALA A 104 5.31 0.33 -14.69
CA ALA A 104 4.01 0.95 -14.50
C ALA A 104 3.58 0.93 -13.02
N ILE A 105 3.93 -0.13 -12.29
CA ILE A 105 3.71 -0.25 -10.85
C ILE A 105 4.54 0.79 -10.10
N GLU A 106 5.85 0.88 -10.36
CA GLU A 106 6.74 1.88 -9.77
C GLU A 106 6.20 3.30 -9.98
N GLU A 107 5.79 3.65 -11.20
CA GLU A 107 5.23 4.98 -11.50
C GLU A 107 3.93 5.26 -10.73
N VAL A 108 3.06 4.25 -10.54
CA VAL A 108 1.83 4.39 -9.74
C VAL A 108 2.15 4.58 -8.26
N LEU A 109 3.09 3.81 -7.72
CA LEU A 109 3.49 3.90 -6.31
C LEU A 109 4.15 5.25 -6.01
N ASP A 110 5.03 5.74 -6.89
CA ASP A 110 5.67 7.06 -6.77
C ASP A 110 4.62 8.18 -6.74
N GLU A 111 3.69 8.19 -7.71
CA GLU A 111 2.64 9.21 -7.76
C GLU A 111 1.64 9.08 -6.60
N HIS A 112 1.43 7.87 -6.08
CA HIS A 112 0.62 7.65 -4.90
C HIS A 112 1.28 8.23 -3.65
N ILE A 113 2.58 8.04 -3.45
CA ILE A 113 3.34 8.65 -2.35
C ILE A 113 3.21 10.18 -2.42
N ILE A 114 3.41 10.78 -3.58
CA ILE A 114 3.26 12.23 -3.78
C ILE A 114 1.83 12.67 -3.44
N TYR A 115 0.80 11.92 -3.87
CA TYR A 115 -0.59 12.21 -3.50
C TYR A 115 -0.79 12.19 -1.98
N LEU A 116 -0.27 11.18 -1.28
CA LEU A 116 -0.39 11.07 0.17
C LEU A 116 0.32 12.23 0.90
N GLU A 117 1.50 12.64 0.43
CA GLU A 117 2.23 13.81 0.95
C GLU A 117 1.44 15.11 0.75
N GLU A 118 0.89 15.34 -0.45
CA GLU A 118 0.10 16.53 -0.77
C GLU A 118 -1.19 16.63 0.07
N LYS A 119 -1.77 15.48 0.42
CA LYS A 119 -2.93 15.40 1.32
C LYS A 119 -2.55 15.51 2.80
N GLY A 120 -1.26 15.50 3.14
CA GLY A 120 -0.76 15.50 4.51
C GLY A 120 -0.97 14.18 5.25
N ILE A 121 -1.20 13.09 4.51
CA ILE A 121 -1.38 11.73 5.06
C ILE A 121 -0.02 11.12 5.41
N LEU A 122 0.99 11.39 4.57
CA LEU A 122 2.39 11.00 4.80
C LEU A 122 3.24 12.25 5.04
N GLU A 123 4.21 12.19 5.96
CA GLU A 123 5.22 13.23 6.06
C GLU A 123 6.22 13.09 4.90
N PRO A 124 6.58 14.17 4.21
CA PRO A 124 7.55 14.10 3.13
C PRO A 124 8.88 13.58 3.66
N VAL A 125 9.51 12.69 2.91
CA VAL A 125 10.84 12.19 3.26
C VAL A 125 11.86 13.30 2.97
N ASP A 126 12.47 13.86 4.02
CA ASP A 126 13.55 14.83 3.85
C ASP A 126 14.77 14.14 3.20
N ASP A 127 15.16 14.59 2.00
CA ASP A 127 16.46 14.26 1.40
C ASP A 127 17.60 14.89 2.26
N ASP A 128 18.14 14.13 3.22
CA ASP A 128 19.39 14.48 3.94
C ASP A 128 20.66 14.16 3.12
#